data_AF-A0A855EU11-F1
#
_entry.id   AF-A0A855EU11-F1
#
_cell.length_a   1.000
_cell.length_b   1.000
_cell.length_c   1.000
_cell.angle_alpha   90.00
_cell.angle_beta   90.00
_cell.angle_gamma   90.00
#
_symmetry.space_group_name_H-M   'P 1'
#
loop_
_entity.id
_entity.type
_entity.pdbx_description
1 polymer ?
#
loop_
_entity_poly.entity_id
_entity_poly.type
_entity_poly.pdbx_seq_one_letter_code
_entity_poly.pdbx_strand_id
1 'polypeptide(L)'
;AFGEVFIPGLDKSVQESIKGIRENYQRDRAPHIRRLTDAQNRALEFTDEDGSYYLKGFGGKSLEEHFNSLKKRVNTLYKAKAIFDAWLDFGIDWNGNESISLQMQTAVNYVSKLPYGGEIVLRPGVYRLHTYITAKPNVTIRCVPGAVFMPMMANAAFYYRSPQEIYLENFNLIDVEIDGSEQHSPSYDVGAKGTYLQYFRQCMFLRCNVHDTGATGIGNDYPDRSFVLDCQTDNCGRLAPDGSGGASGIGIGLGAMQDEPLIVARTINRNSKNFGIFFEQQRLSGPGQPYVSRQIIVSDAVCTGNGHGFGDCGASGLVVVNGQFNDNLKTGISIDAGTLANNGIAPRPGK
;
A
#
# COMPACT_ATOMS: atom_id res chain seq x y z
N ALA A 1 14.34 -55.65 -57.20
CA ALA A 1 15.35 -54.59 -57.10
C ALA A 1 14.60 -53.27 -56.89
N PHE A 2 14.68 -52.68 -55.69
CA PHE A 2 14.09 -51.36 -55.45
C PHE A 2 15.08 -50.32 -55.99
N GLY A 3 14.65 -49.55 -57.00
CA GLY A 3 15.50 -48.56 -57.66
C GLY A 3 15.69 -47.32 -56.79
N GLU A 4 16.92 -46.86 -56.68
CA GLU A 4 17.24 -45.57 -56.08
C GLU A 4 16.89 -44.45 -57.06
N VAL A 5 16.30 -43.37 -56.55
CA VAL A 5 15.91 -42.21 -57.37
C VAL A 5 16.93 -41.10 -57.15
N PHE A 6 17.54 -40.63 -58.24
CA PHE A 6 18.51 -39.54 -58.23
C PHE A 6 17.92 -38.31 -58.93
N ILE A 7 18.05 -37.14 -58.27
CA ILE A 7 17.58 -35.86 -58.80
C ILE A 7 18.82 -34.97 -59.02
N PRO A 8 18.97 -34.34 -60.21
CA PRO A 8 20.05 -33.39 -60.47
C PRO A 8 20.11 -32.29 -59.41
N GLY A 9 21.28 -32.09 -58.80
CA GLY A 9 21.50 -31.13 -57.72
C GLY A 9 21.51 -31.73 -56.32
N LEU A 10 21.18 -33.02 -56.16
CA LEU A 10 21.43 -33.77 -54.93
C LEU A 10 22.69 -34.63 -55.06
N ASP A 11 23.45 -34.71 -53.98
CA ASP A 11 24.72 -35.44 -53.86
C ASP A 11 24.53 -36.95 -53.60
N LYS A 12 23.29 -37.38 -53.34
CA LYS A 12 22.90 -38.77 -53.02
C LYS A 12 21.46 -39.06 -53.44
N SER A 13 21.02 -40.32 -53.34
CA SER A 13 19.66 -40.69 -53.70
C SER A 13 18.62 -39.99 -52.81
N VAL A 14 17.39 -39.83 -53.31
CA VAL A 14 16.28 -39.26 -52.53
C VAL A 14 16.01 -40.12 -51.29
N GLN A 15 16.10 -41.44 -51.42
CA GLN A 15 15.92 -42.39 -50.33
C GLN A 15 17.00 -42.22 -49.24
N GLU A 16 18.28 -42.06 -49.61
CA GLU A 16 19.36 -41.75 -48.66
C GLU A 16 19.21 -40.36 -48.04
N SER A 17 18.75 -39.38 -48.82
CA SER A 17 18.50 -38.01 -48.31
C SER A 17 17.41 -38.02 -47.24
N ILE A 18 16.30 -38.73 -47.48
CA ILE A 18 15.21 -38.89 -46.51
C ILE A 18 15.67 -39.67 -45.28
N LYS A 19 16.50 -40.70 -45.46
CA LYS A 19 17.10 -41.45 -44.34
C LYS A 19 18.00 -40.55 -43.49
N GLY A 20 18.87 -39.75 -44.11
CA GLY A 20 19.71 -38.78 -43.41
C GLY A 20 18.92 -37.68 -42.70
N ILE A 21 17.82 -37.21 -43.28
CA ILE A 21 16.90 -36.27 -42.61
C ILE A 21 16.26 -36.92 -41.39
N ARG A 22 15.79 -38.18 -41.48
CA ARG A 22 15.20 -38.90 -40.33
C ARG A 22 16.22 -39.20 -39.23
N GLU A 23 17.45 -39.53 -39.58
CA GLU A 23 18.55 -39.72 -38.64
C GLU A 23 18.95 -38.41 -37.95
N ASN A 24 18.93 -37.28 -38.67
CA ASN A 24 19.19 -35.96 -38.08
C ASN A 24 18.01 -35.42 -37.25
N TYR A 25 16.76 -35.69 -37.66
CA TYR A 25 15.56 -35.34 -36.89
C TYR A 25 15.47 -36.09 -35.56
N GLN A 26 15.99 -37.32 -35.50
CA GLN A 26 16.15 -38.07 -34.25
C GLN A 26 17.33 -37.54 -33.39
N ARG A 27 18.29 -36.82 -34.00
CA ARG A 27 19.46 -36.21 -33.35
C ARG A 27 19.14 -34.91 -32.60
N ASP A 28 18.05 -34.22 -32.98
CA ASP A 28 17.49 -33.06 -32.25
C ASP A 28 16.76 -33.43 -30.94
N ARG A 29 17.00 -34.64 -30.43
CA ARG A 29 16.69 -35.03 -29.05
C ARG A 29 17.89 -34.87 -28.10
N ALA A 30 18.92 -34.13 -28.52
CA ALA A 30 20.08 -33.86 -27.70
C ALA A 30 19.68 -33.06 -26.43
N PRO A 31 19.98 -33.55 -25.21
CA PRO A 31 19.64 -32.86 -23.95
C PRO A 31 20.45 -31.57 -23.70
N HIS A 32 21.12 -31.03 -24.73
CA HIS A 32 22.08 -29.94 -24.65
C HIS A 32 21.87 -28.84 -25.71
N ILE A 33 20.73 -28.80 -26.41
CA ILE A 33 20.27 -27.50 -26.94
C ILE A 33 20.15 -26.60 -25.71
N ARG A 34 21.02 -25.58 -25.63
CA ARG A 34 21.10 -24.65 -24.51
C ARG A 34 19.80 -23.87 -24.43
N ARG A 35 18.79 -24.48 -23.82
CA ARG A 35 17.67 -23.77 -23.22
C ARG A 35 18.32 -22.80 -22.23
N LEU A 36 17.97 -21.53 -22.36
CA LEU A 36 18.25 -20.52 -21.36
C LEU A 36 17.95 -21.13 -19.99
N THR A 37 18.90 -21.03 -19.06
CA THR A 37 18.67 -21.44 -17.67
C THR A 37 17.43 -20.75 -17.13
N ASP A 38 16.79 -21.28 -16.09
CA ASP A 38 15.65 -20.59 -15.46
C ASP A 38 15.99 -19.14 -15.06
N ALA A 39 17.26 -18.86 -14.75
CA ALA A 39 17.74 -17.50 -14.48
C ALA A 39 17.80 -16.62 -15.75
N GLN A 40 18.16 -17.18 -16.90
CA GLN A 40 18.19 -16.47 -18.19
C GLN A 40 16.79 -16.34 -18.81
N ASN A 41 15.88 -17.30 -18.60
CA ASN A 41 14.46 -17.15 -18.93
C ASN A 41 13.82 -16.06 -18.07
N ARG A 42 14.12 -16.02 -16.77
CA ARG A 42 13.68 -14.94 -15.87
C ARG A 42 14.21 -13.57 -16.27
N ALA A 43 15.42 -13.48 -16.82
CA ALA A 43 15.96 -12.21 -17.33
C ALA A 43 15.16 -11.67 -18.53
N LEU A 44 14.61 -12.57 -19.36
CA LEU A 44 13.76 -12.22 -20.51
C LEU A 44 12.29 -11.98 -20.12
N GLU A 45 11.84 -12.37 -18.93
CA GLU A 45 10.52 -11.94 -18.39
C GLU A 45 10.48 -10.43 -18.09
N PHE A 46 11.63 -9.76 -18.03
CA PHE A 46 11.74 -8.33 -17.77
C PHE A 46 11.82 -7.49 -19.03
N THR A 47 11.89 -8.06 -20.24
CA THR A 47 11.99 -7.30 -21.49
C THR A 47 11.22 -7.98 -22.62
N ASP A 48 10.37 -7.26 -23.36
CA ASP A 48 9.74 -7.80 -24.58
C ASP A 48 10.71 -7.87 -25.78
N GLU A 49 10.22 -8.39 -26.90
CA GLU A 49 10.98 -8.51 -28.17
C GLU A 49 11.39 -7.15 -28.75
N ASP A 50 10.74 -6.06 -28.33
CA ASP A 50 11.02 -4.68 -28.72
C ASP A 50 11.98 -3.97 -27.73
N GLY A 51 12.42 -4.65 -26.66
CA GLY A 51 13.35 -4.14 -25.65
C GLY A 51 12.70 -3.34 -24.51
N SER A 52 11.37 -3.37 -24.37
CA SER A 52 10.62 -2.66 -23.33
C SER A 52 10.68 -3.40 -22.00
N TYR A 53 11.00 -2.71 -20.90
CA TYR A 53 11.15 -3.35 -19.60
C TYR A 53 9.82 -3.58 -18.85
N TYR A 54 9.63 -4.71 -18.15
CA TYR A 54 8.43 -5.05 -17.36
C TYR A 54 8.78 -5.38 -15.92
N LEU A 55 8.03 -4.83 -14.93
CA LEU A 55 8.17 -5.20 -13.53
C LEU A 55 7.05 -6.15 -13.10
N LYS A 56 7.42 -7.27 -12.48
CA LYS A 56 6.48 -8.25 -11.93
C LYS A 56 5.57 -7.56 -10.89
N GLY A 57 4.26 -7.54 -11.15
CA GLY A 57 3.25 -6.89 -10.30
C GLY A 57 2.66 -5.59 -10.85
N PHE A 58 3.17 -5.04 -11.97
CA PHE A 58 2.69 -3.78 -12.55
C PHE A 58 1.63 -3.94 -13.68
N GLY A 59 1.06 -5.13 -13.85
CA GLY A 59 0.07 -5.43 -14.88
C GLY A 59 0.65 -5.52 -16.30
N GLY A 60 -0.20 -5.45 -17.32
CA GLY A 60 0.20 -5.63 -18.74
C GLY A 60 0.85 -4.42 -19.41
N LYS A 61 1.32 -3.42 -18.65
CA LYS A 61 1.99 -2.23 -19.18
C LYS A 61 3.49 -2.31 -18.95
N SER A 62 4.29 -1.91 -19.94
CA SER A 62 5.73 -1.78 -19.74
C SER A 62 6.05 -0.65 -18.75
N LEU A 63 7.27 -0.66 -18.19
CA LEU A 63 7.79 0.38 -17.31
C LEU A 63 7.75 1.75 -18.02
N GLU A 64 8.06 1.76 -19.31
CA GLU A 64 8.02 2.94 -20.16
C GLU A 64 6.60 3.47 -20.37
N GLU A 65 5.61 2.59 -20.59
CA GLU A 65 4.20 2.98 -20.65
C GLU A 65 3.69 3.51 -19.31
N HIS A 66 4.18 2.95 -18.20
CA HIS A 66 3.89 3.46 -16.86
C HIS A 66 4.48 4.87 -16.65
N PHE A 67 5.75 5.07 -17.01
CA PHE A 67 6.39 6.39 -16.95
C PHE A 67 5.72 7.39 -17.88
N ASN A 68 5.31 6.98 -19.08
CA ASN A 68 4.58 7.84 -20.01
C ASN A 68 3.18 8.19 -19.51
N SER A 69 2.48 7.25 -18.86
CA SER A 69 1.19 7.50 -18.21
C SER A 69 1.33 8.45 -17.01
N LEU A 70 2.36 8.26 -16.19
CA LEU A 70 2.71 9.16 -15.07
C LEU A 70 3.05 10.55 -15.60
N LYS A 71 3.93 10.64 -16.60
CA LYS A 71 4.30 11.88 -17.28
C LYS A 71 3.09 12.57 -17.90
N LYS A 72 2.16 11.82 -18.49
CA LYS A 72 0.91 12.36 -19.04
C LYS A 72 -0.02 12.88 -17.94
N ARG A 73 -0.17 12.17 -16.82
CA ARG A 73 -0.93 12.64 -15.65
C ARG A 73 -0.30 13.90 -15.04
N VAL A 74 1.01 13.89 -14.82
CA VAL A 74 1.77 15.07 -14.35
C VAL A 74 1.59 16.23 -15.32
N ASN A 75 1.73 16.01 -16.63
CA ASN A 75 1.49 17.03 -17.64
C ASN A 75 0.03 17.52 -17.66
N THR A 76 -0.96 16.66 -17.43
CA THR A 76 -2.37 17.07 -17.31
C THR A 76 -2.58 17.96 -16.09
N LEU A 77 -2.01 17.59 -14.93
CA LEU A 77 -2.08 18.41 -13.72
C LEU A 77 -1.34 19.74 -13.89
N TYR A 78 -0.17 19.72 -14.51
CA TYR A 78 0.65 20.91 -14.79
C TYR A 78 -0.05 21.84 -15.78
N LYS A 79 -0.64 21.30 -16.86
CA LYS A 79 -1.44 22.07 -17.84
C LYS A 79 -2.74 22.58 -17.24
N ALA A 80 -3.31 21.88 -16.26
CA ALA A 80 -4.48 22.32 -15.50
C ALA A 80 -4.14 23.34 -14.39
N LYS A 81 -2.85 23.68 -14.18
CA LYS A 81 -2.38 24.51 -13.06
C LYS A 81 -2.88 24.02 -11.70
N ALA A 82 -2.93 22.71 -11.49
CA ALA A 82 -3.53 22.06 -10.32
C ALA A 82 -2.48 21.56 -9.30
N ILE A 83 -1.30 22.17 -9.29
CA ILE A 83 -0.25 21.96 -8.28
C ILE A 83 -0.09 23.30 -7.57
N PHE A 84 -0.35 23.30 -6.27
CA PHE A 84 -0.41 24.50 -5.45
C PHE A 84 0.68 24.48 -4.38
N ASP A 85 1.39 25.58 -4.22
CA ASP A 85 2.26 25.81 -3.08
C ASP A 85 1.40 26.25 -1.88
N ALA A 86 1.50 25.52 -0.77
CA ALA A 86 0.66 25.75 0.40
C ALA A 86 0.75 27.20 0.93
N TRP A 87 1.92 27.83 0.86
CA TRP A 87 2.09 29.21 1.29
C TRP A 87 1.68 30.22 0.22
N LEU A 88 2.22 30.10 -1.00
CA LEU A 88 2.01 31.12 -2.02
C LEU A 88 0.56 31.18 -2.50
N ASP A 89 -0.12 30.04 -2.55
CA ASP A 89 -1.49 29.96 -3.09
C ASP A 89 -2.57 30.02 -2.01
N PHE A 90 -2.26 29.60 -0.76
CA PHE A 90 -3.25 29.50 0.32
C PHE A 90 -2.87 30.19 1.63
N GLY A 91 -1.65 30.74 1.75
CA GLY A 91 -1.18 31.39 2.97
C GLY A 91 -1.01 30.45 4.16
N ILE A 92 -0.81 29.14 3.94
CA ILE A 92 -0.62 28.15 5.01
C ILE A 92 0.77 28.33 5.61
N ASP A 93 0.81 28.72 6.88
CA ASP A 93 2.06 28.95 7.61
C ASP A 93 2.76 27.63 7.95
N TRP A 94 4.09 27.63 7.97
CA TRP A 94 4.95 26.47 8.24
C TRP A 94 5.89 26.69 9.43
N ASN A 95 5.78 27.85 10.09
CA ASN A 95 6.65 28.19 11.24
C ASN A 95 6.23 27.48 12.54
N GLY A 96 5.10 26.79 12.55
CA GLY A 96 4.56 26.09 13.71
C GLY A 96 4.01 27.00 14.80
N ASN A 97 3.92 28.31 14.62
CA ASN A 97 3.43 29.23 15.67
C ASN A 97 1.94 29.06 15.93
N GLU A 98 1.15 28.92 14.86
CA GLU A 98 -0.31 28.84 14.90
C GLU A 98 -0.81 27.53 14.27
N SER A 99 -2.04 27.16 14.60
CA SER A 99 -2.71 26.03 13.96
C SER A 99 -3.10 26.35 12.53
N ILE A 100 -2.76 25.46 11.60
CA ILE A 100 -3.11 25.61 10.18
C ILE A 100 -4.43 24.91 9.81
N SER A 101 -5.10 24.24 10.74
CA SER A 101 -6.23 23.33 10.44
C SER A 101 -7.28 23.96 9.51
N LEU A 102 -7.66 25.22 9.74
CA LEU A 102 -8.68 25.91 8.93
C LEU A 102 -8.15 26.32 7.55
N GLN A 103 -6.91 26.82 7.48
CA GLN A 103 -6.27 27.22 6.22
C GLN A 103 -6.10 26.00 5.31
N MET A 104 -5.59 24.91 5.88
CA MET A 104 -5.42 23.65 5.18
C MET A 104 -6.76 23.05 4.75
N GLN A 105 -7.77 23.06 5.62
CA GLN A 105 -9.10 22.59 5.25
C GLN A 105 -9.70 23.40 4.09
N THR A 106 -9.46 24.70 4.05
CA THR A 106 -9.90 25.58 2.95
C THR A 106 -9.22 25.21 1.64
N ALA A 107 -7.90 25.00 1.65
CA ALA A 107 -7.13 24.55 0.50
C ALA A 107 -7.63 23.18 -0.01
N VAL A 108 -7.78 22.20 0.88
CA VAL A 108 -8.31 20.87 0.56
C VAL A 108 -9.70 20.95 -0.06
N ASN A 109 -10.60 21.77 0.49
CA ASN A 109 -11.94 21.97 -0.05
C ASN A 109 -11.92 22.60 -1.44
N TYR A 110 -11.02 23.57 -1.68
CA TYR A 110 -10.86 24.20 -2.98
C TYR A 110 -10.35 23.19 -4.02
N VAL A 111 -9.25 22.51 -3.70
CA VAL A 111 -8.60 21.55 -4.61
C VAL A 111 -9.55 20.40 -4.97
N SER A 112 -10.32 19.88 -4.00
CA SER A 112 -11.27 18.79 -4.26
C SER A 112 -12.39 19.13 -5.25
N LYS A 113 -12.67 20.42 -5.47
CA LYS A 113 -13.72 20.91 -6.39
C LYS A 113 -13.20 21.13 -7.80
N LEU A 114 -11.89 21.06 -8.01
CA LEU A 114 -11.31 21.19 -9.35
C LEU A 114 -11.69 19.97 -10.21
N PRO A 115 -11.87 20.14 -11.54
CA PRO A 115 -12.32 19.07 -12.43
C PRO A 115 -11.49 17.77 -12.38
N TYR A 116 -10.22 17.86 -11.99
CA TYR A 116 -9.29 16.73 -11.86
C TYR A 116 -8.67 16.61 -10.47
N GLY A 117 -9.23 17.33 -9.48
CA GLY A 117 -8.57 17.55 -8.20
C GLY A 117 -7.26 18.30 -8.34
N GLY A 118 -6.31 18.03 -7.44
CA GLY A 118 -4.99 18.64 -7.48
C GLY A 118 -4.08 18.24 -6.33
N GLU A 119 -2.90 18.84 -6.33
CA GLU A 119 -1.83 18.59 -5.36
C GLU A 119 -1.52 19.86 -4.57
N ILE A 120 -1.41 19.73 -3.24
CA ILE A 120 -0.95 20.79 -2.35
C ILE A 120 0.45 20.39 -1.87
N VAL A 121 1.43 21.22 -2.17
CA VAL A 121 2.85 21.02 -1.84
C VAL A 121 3.21 21.83 -0.61
N LEU A 122 3.69 21.15 0.43
CA LEU A 122 4.13 21.73 1.69
C LEU A 122 5.65 21.74 1.75
N ARG A 123 6.21 22.89 2.13
CA ARG A 123 7.66 23.10 2.32
C ARG A 123 8.09 22.57 3.70
N PRO A 124 9.40 22.42 3.96
CA PRO A 124 9.88 22.01 5.27
C PRO A 124 9.41 23.00 6.35
N GLY A 125 8.94 22.48 7.48
CA GLY A 125 8.34 23.26 8.55
C GLY A 125 7.39 22.45 9.43
N VAL A 126 6.83 23.12 10.42
CA VAL A 126 5.91 22.53 11.40
C VAL A 126 4.51 23.05 11.13
N TYR A 127 3.57 22.12 11.03
CA TYR A 127 2.17 22.35 10.69
C TYR A 127 1.30 21.87 11.85
N ARG A 128 1.05 22.74 12.84
CA ARG A 128 0.22 22.42 14.01
C ARG A 128 -1.24 22.26 13.61
N LEU A 129 -1.90 21.28 14.20
CA LEU A 129 -3.30 20.96 13.94
C LEU A 129 -4.09 20.88 15.26
N HIS A 130 -4.81 21.96 15.59
CA HIS A 130 -5.76 21.96 16.71
C HIS A 130 -6.99 21.08 16.43
N THR A 131 -7.27 20.82 15.16
CA THR A 131 -8.26 19.83 14.72
C THR A 131 -7.78 19.14 13.45
N TYR A 132 -8.36 17.99 13.14
CA TYR A 132 -8.02 17.20 11.97
C TYR A 132 -8.33 17.93 10.66
N ILE A 133 -7.62 17.55 9.60
CA ILE A 133 -7.98 17.89 8.23
C ILE A 133 -8.92 16.81 7.72
N THR A 134 -10.15 17.19 7.36
CA THR A 134 -11.09 16.28 6.70
C THR A 134 -10.60 16.01 5.28
N ALA A 135 -10.17 14.78 5.02
CA ALA A 135 -9.73 14.34 3.70
C ALA A 135 -10.87 14.44 2.68
N LYS A 136 -10.53 14.80 1.44
CA LYS A 136 -11.49 14.99 0.34
C LYS A 136 -11.03 14.25 -0.91
N PRO A 137 -11.97 13.81 -1.77
CA PRO A 137 -11.62 13.12 -2.99
C PRO A 137 -10.71 13.93 -3.90
N ASN A 138 -9.86 13.25 -4.65
CA ASN A 138 -8.95 13.83 -5.65
C ASN A 138 -7.93 14.85 -5.11
N VAL A 139 -7.64 14.81 -3.81
CA VAL A 139 -6.62 15.68 -3.20
C VAL A 139 -5.36 14.89 -2.93
N THR A 140 -4.22 15.40 -3.40
CA THR A 140 -2.89 14.90 -3.02
C THR A 140 -2.21 15.90 -2.11
N ILE A 141 -1.74 15.44 -0.96
CA ILE A 141 -0.86 16.20 -0.07
C ILE A 141 0.55 15.69 -0.30
N ARG A 142 1.44 16.58 -0.74
CA ARG A 142 2.87 16.28 -0.92
C ARG A 142 3.68 17.14 0.02
N CYS A 143 4.57 16.52 0.76
CA CYS A 143 5.53 17.21 1.60
C CYS A 143 6.93 17.20 0.99
N VAL A 144 7.65 18.29 1.15
CA VAL A 144 9.12 18.29 1.02
C VAL A 144 9.69 17.78 2.34
N PRO A 145 10.76 16.95 2.35
CA PRO A 145 11.34 16.41 3.59
C PRO A 145 11.58 17.48 4.66
N GLY A 146 11.15 17.19 5.90
CA GLY A 146 11.16 18.13 7.02
C GLY A 146 9.84 18.90 7.22
N ALA A 147 8.80 18.60 6.44
CA ALA A 147 7.44 19.08 6.66
C ALA A 147 6.68 18.11 7.59
N VAL A 148 6.29 18.59 8.77
CA VAL A 148 5.70 17.76 9.85
C VAL A 148 4.33 18.26 10.24
N PHE A 149 3.31 17.40 10.14
CA PHE A 149 1.99 17.67 10.72
C PHE A 149 1.97 17.24 12.19
N MET A 150 1.54 18.14 13.08
CA MET A 150 1.45 17.89 14.52
C MET A 150 -0.01 17.94 14.98
N PRO A 151 -0.77 16.83 14.87
CA PRO A 151 -2.10 16.73 15.48
C PRO A 151 -2.05 16.86 17.00
N MET A 152 -2.98 17.64 17.55
CA MET A 152 -3.12 17.88 18.98
C MET A 152 -4.42 17.26 19.51
N MET A 153 -4.44 17.02 20.82
CA MET A 153 -5.57 16.36 21.51
C MET A 153 -5.87 14.97 20.91
N ALA A 154 -7.08 14.45 21.09
CA ALA A 154 -7.53 13.18 20.53
C ALA A 154 -7.93 13.25 19.04
N ASN A 155 -7.18 13.99 18.21
CA ASN A 155 -7.49 14.17 16.79
C ASN A 155 -6.48 13.45 15.89
N ALA A 156 -6.95 12.91 14.77
CA ALA A 156 -6.06 12.52 13.68
C ALA A 156 -5.47 13.73 12.95
N ALA A 157 -4.37 13.57 12.21
CA ALA A 157 -3.93 14.61 11.29
C ALA A 157 -4.87 14.69 10.07
N PHE A 158 -5.19 13.51 9.50
CA PHE A 158 -6.11 13.36 8.38
C PHE A 158 -7.27 12.45 8.77
N TYR A 159 -8.49 12.93 8.57
CA TYR A 159 -9.70 12.27 9.01
C TYR A 159 -10.72 12.15 7.88
N TYR A 160 -11.36 11.00 7.76
CA TYR A 160 -12.54 10.83 6.94
C TYR A 160 -13.40 9.72 7.54
N ARG A 161 -14.59 10.09 8.01
CA ARG A 161 -15.61 9.13 8.41
C ARG A 161 -16.68 9.11 7.35
N SER A 162 -16.93 7.93 6.79
CA SER A 162 -17.87 7.81 5.69
C SER A 162 -19.29 8.11 6.16
N PRO A 163 -20.03 9.02 5.50
CA PRO A 163 -21.38 9.38 5.91
C PRO A 163 -22.45 8.33 5.52
N GLN A 164 -22.10 7.27 4.79
CA GLN A 164 -23.02 6.24 4.25
C GLN A 164 -22.28 5.14 3.46
N GLU A 165 -21.13 4.67 3.93
CA GLU A 165 -20.28 3.72 3.15
C GLU A 165 -19.81 4.27 1.78
N ILE A 166 -19.89 5.59 1.63
CA ILE A 166 -19.34 6.34 0.51
C ILE A 166 -17.82 6.32 0.62
N TYR A 167 -17.17 5.96 -0.48
CA TYR A 167 -15.73 5.90 -0.55
C TYR A 167 -15.09 7.30 -0.69
N LEU A 168 -14.00 7.52 0.04
CA LEU A 168 -13.01 8.55 -0.23
C LEU A 168 -12.15 8.08 -1.40
N GLU A 169 -12.31 8.71 -2.57
CA GLU A 169 -11.62 8.29 -3.79
C GLU A 169 -10.40 9.18 -4.10
N ASN A 170 -9.25 8.55 -4.42
CA ASN A 170 -8.05 9.24 -4.93
C ASN A 170 -7.54 10.36 -4.00
N PHE A 171 -7.58 10.14 -2.68
CA PHE A 171 -6.87 10.94 -1.70
C PHE A 171 -5.46 10.35 -1.47
N ASN A 172 -4.42 11.16 -1.59
CA ASN A 172 -3.04 10.66 -1.51
C ASN A 172 -2.20 11.46 -0.53
N LEU A 173 -1.33 10.78 0.20
CA LEU A 173 -0.30 11.35 1.05
C LEU A 173 1.06 10.89 0.53
N ILE A 174 1.94 11.84 0.23
CA ILE A 174 3.27 11.55 -0.32
C ILE A 174 4.33 12.35 0.44
N ASP A 175 5.34 11.64 0.97
CA ASP A 175 6.46 12.22 1.73
C ASP A 175 6.02 12.93 3.03
N VAL A 176 4.84 12.57 3.56
CA VAL A 176 4.20 13.23 4.71
C VAL A 176 4.73 12.68 6.03
N GLU A 177 5.19 13.57 6.92
CA GLU A 177 5.49 13.25 8.31
C GLU A 177 4.33 13.67 9.23
N ILE A 178 3.97 12.79 10.17
CA ILE A 178 2.96 13.04 11.21
C ILE A 178 3.59 12.71 12.56
N ASP A 179 3.68 13.73 13.41
CA ASP A 179 4.17 13.64 14.78
C ASP A 179 3.00 13.80 15.76
N GLY A 180 2.60 12.70 16.39
CA GLY A 180 1.53 12.65 17.37
C GLY A 180 1.95 12.95 18.81
N SER A 181 3.16 13.45 19.06
CA SER A 181 3.66 13.74 20.41
C SER A 181 2.73 14.67 21.21
N GLU A 182 2.10 15.64 20.54
CA GLU A 182 1.14 16.59 21.11
C GLU A 182 -0.28 16.04 21.29
N GLN A 183 -0.55 14.80 20.84
CA GLN A 183 -1.81 14.13 21.12
C GLN A 183 -1.88 13.74 22.60
N HIS A 184 -2.96 14.15 23.26
CA HIS A 184 -3.24 13.86 24.65
C HIS A 184 -4.76 13.80 24.89
N SER A 185 -5.17 12.99 25.85
CA SER A 185 -6.57 12.84 26.25
C SER A 185 -6.62 12.30 27.69
N PRO A 186 -7.62 12.66 28.52
CA PRO A 186 -7.80 12.09 29.86
C PRO A 186 -7.98 10.57 29.87
N SER A 187 -8.44 10.00 28.76
CA SER A 187 -8.62 8.57 28.54
C SER A 187 -8.20 8.17 27.13
N TYR A 188 -7.86 6.90 26.92
CA TYR A 188 -7.57 6.38 25.59
C TYR A 188 -8.72 6.67 24.62
N ASP A 189 -8.38 7.29 23.50
CA ASP A 189 -9.29 7.60 22.41
C ASP A 189 -8.69 7.08 21.10
N VAL A 190 -9.44 6.23 20.41
CA VAL A 190 -9.06 5.65 19.12
C VAL A 190 -9.00 6.70 18.00
N GLY A 191 -9.50 7.91 18.23
CA GLY A 191 -9.40 9.06 17.35
C GLY A 191 -8.01 9.70 17.30
N ALA A 192 -7.16 9.46 18.30
CA ALA A 192 -5.77 9.95 18.38
C ALA A 192 -4.82 9.20 17.42
N LYS A 193 -5.23 9.03 16.16
CA LYS A 193 -4.46 8.32 15.12
C LYS A 193 -3.54 9.28 14.36
N GLY A 194 -2.63 8.79 13.53
CA GLY A 194 -1.99 9.63 12.52
C GLY A 194 -2.97 9.92 11.38
N THR A 195 -3.50 8.85 10.78
CA THR A 195 -4.60 8.91 9.81
C THR A 195 -5.78 8.06 10.26
N TYR A 196 -6.99 8.58 10.06
CA TYR A 196 -8.23 7.87 10.32
C TYR A 196 -9.20 8.05 9.16
N LEU A 197 -9.07 7.22 8.14
CA LEU A 197 -9.94 7.21 6.96
C LEU A 197 -10.77 5.94 6.92
N GLN A 198 -12.09 6.04 6.72
CA GLN A 198 -12.96 4.90 6.44
C GLN A 198 -13.36 4.86 4.96
N TYR A 199 -13.52 3.67 4.38
CA TYR A 199 -13.92 3.47 2.99
C TYR A 199 -12.99 4.23 2.04
N PHE A 200 -11.71 3.85 1.98
CA PHE A 200 -10.73 4.55 1.12
C PHE A 200 -10.45 3.75 -0.15
N ARG A 201 -10.55 4.43 -1.31
CA ARG A 201 -10.42 3.80 -2.62
C ARG A 201 -9.42 4.52 -3.49
N GLN A 202 -8.59 3.76 -4.20
CA GLN A 202 -7.57 4.31 -5.09
C GLN A 202 -6.69 5.36 -4.39
N CYS A 203 -6.48 5.18 -3.09
CA CYS A 203 -5.66 6.08 -2.28
C CYS A 203 -4.24 5.51 -2.18
N MET A 204 -3.26 6.41 -2.07
CA MET A 204 -1.86 6.06 -1.95
C MET A 204 -1.21 6.81 -0.79
N PHE A 205 -0.54 6.07 0.07
CA PHE A 205 0.31 6.55 1.15
C PHE A 205 1.71 6.13 0.76
N LEU A 206 2.57 7.08 0.42
CA LEU A 206 3.89 6.80 -0.14
C LEU A 206 4.95 7.56 0.66
N ARG A 207 5.89 6.83 1.26
CA ARG A 207 6.99 7.41 2.05
C ARG A 207 6.48 8.29 3.19
N CYS A 208 5.40 7.89 3.82
CA CYS A 208 4.89 8.59 5.01
C CYS A 208 5.63 8.11 6.26
N ASN A 209 5.98 9.03 7.16
CA ASN A 209 6.54 8.72 8.47
C ASN A 209 5.52 9.12 9.54
N VAL A 210 5.02 8.17 10.34
CA VAL A 210 3.99 8.44 11.34
C VAL A 210 4.47 7.95 12.70
N HIS A 211 4.61 8.84 13.67
CA HIS A 211 5.16 8.46 14.96
C HIS A 211 4.51 9.14 16.15
N ASP A 212 4.75 8.57 17.33
CA ASP A 212 4.34 9.09 18.65
C ASP A 212 2.83 9.28 18.84
N THR A 213 2.03 8.67 17.98
CA THR A 213 0.56 8.79 18.00
C THR A 213 -0.04 8.17 19.25
N GLY A 214 -1.10 8.80 19.78
CA GLY A 214 -1.78 8.32 20.97
C GLY A 214 -2.47 6.97 20.77
N ALA A 215 -3.01 6.73 19.58
CA ALA A 215 -3.59 5.49 19.10
C ALA A 215 -2.81 4.99 17.86
N THR A 216 -3.48 4.35 16.90
CA THR A 216 -2.83 3.77 15.71
C THR A 216 -2.18 4.82 14.81
N GLY A 217 -0.99 4.56 14.28
CA GLY A 217 -0.31 5.46 13.33
C GLY A 217 -1.13 5.63 12.04
N ILE A 218 -1.13 4.62 11.18
CA ILE A 218 -1.97 4.55 9.98
C ILE A 218 -3.18 3.67 10.32
N GLY A 219 -4.27 4.29 10.76
CA GLY A 219 -5.47 3.61 11.28
C GLY A 219 -6.69 3.76 10.38
N ASN A 220 -6.63 3.21 9.16
CA ASN A 220 -7.65 3.37 8.13
C ASN A 220 -8.44 2.08 7.90
N ASP A 221 -9.72 2.19 7.58
CA ASP A 221 -10.62 1.04 7.48
C ASP A 221 -11.26 0.95 6.09
N TYR A 222 -11.55 -0.27 5.65
CA TYR A 222 -12.28 -0.60 4.42
C TYR A 222 -11.56 -0.15 3.14
N PRO A 223 -10.39 -0.74 2.83
CA PRO A 223 -9.63 -0.41 1.63
C PRO A 223 -10.26 -0.96 0.34
N ASP A 224 -10.07 -0.23 -0.75
CA ASP A 224 -10.32 -0.75 -2.10
C ASP A 224 -9.29 -0.21 -3.12
N ARG A 225 -8.55 -1.10 -3.79
CA ARG A 225 -7.53 -0.75 -4.80
C ARG A 225 -6.56 0.33 -4.30
N SER A 226 -6.09 0.20 -3.06
CA SER A 226 -5.28 1.23 -2.39
C SER A 226 -3.90 0.70 -1.98
N PHE A 227 -3.01 1.62 -1.62
CA PHE A 227 -1.59 1.33 -1.39
C PHE A 227 -1.03 2.05 -0.17
N VAL A 228 -0.23 1.33 0.62
CA VAL A 228 0.63 1.87 1.68
C VAL A 228 2.06 1.40 1.40
N LEU A 229 2.92 2.29 0.91
CA LEU A 229 4.21 1.95 0.30
C LEU A 229 5.32 2.77 0.94
N ASP A 230 6.44 2.11 1.26
CA ASP A 230 7.65 2.78 1.76
C ASP A 230 7.42 3.60 3.04
N CYS A 231 6.36 3.28 3.81
CA CYS A 231 5.99 4.02 5.01
C CYS A 231 6.71 3.50 6.25
N GLN A 232 6.91 4.39 7.22
CA GLN A 232 7.40 4.06 8.56
C GLN A 232 6.37 4.41 9.62
N THR A 233 6.26 3.55 10.63
CA THR A 233 5.55 3.85 11.87
C THR A 233 6.43 3.58 13.09
N ASP A 234 6.37 4.45 14.10
CA ASP A 234 7.18 4.32 15.32
C ASP A 234 6.46 4.84 16.57
N ASN A 235 6.59 4.13 17.69
CA ASN A 235 6.01 4.53 18.98
C ASN A 235 4.51 4.88 18.96
N CYS A 236 3.73 4.19 18.11
CA CYS A 236 2.29 4.39 18.02
C CYS A 236 1.53 3.67 19.14
N GLY A 237 0.38 4.20 19.55
CA GLY A 237 -0.44 3.63 20.62
C GLY A 237 0.01 4.06 22.02
N ARG A 238 0.70 5.20 22.13
CA ARG A 238 1.32 5.68 23.37
C ARG A 238 0.33 5.89 24.52
N LEU A 239 -0.92 6.25 24.20
CA LEU A 239 -1.98 6.50 25.19
C LEU A 239 -2.85 5.26 25.48
N ALA A 240 -2.60 4.13 24.82
CA ALA A 240 -3.41 2.93 24.96
C ALA A 240 -3.00 2.11 26.20
N PRO A 241 -3.95 1.77 27.09
CA PRO A 241 -3.77 0.72 28.07
C PRO A 241 -3.53 -0.63 27.40
N ASP A 242 -2.82 -1.52 28.10
CA ASP A 242 -2.60 -2.89 27.63
C ASP A 242 -3.93 -3.61 27.35
N GLY A 243 -4.02 -4.25 26.18
CA GLY A 243 -5.22 -4.99 25.77
C GLY A 243 -6.32 -4.15 25.11
N SER A 244 -6.12 -2.83 24.97
CA SER A 244 -7.05 -1.98 24.21
C SER A 244 -7.00 -2.29 22.71
N GLY A 245 -8.12 -2.19 21.99
CA GLY A 245 -8.15 -2.37 20.53
C GLY A 245 -7.41 -1.26 19.78
N GLY A 246 -6.88 -1.57 18.59
CA GLY A 246 -6.11 -0.62 17.77
C GLY A 246 -4.66 -0.46 18.23
N ALA A 247 -4.22 0.78 18.51
CA ALA A 247 -2.91 1.12 19.09
C ALA A 247 -1.68 0.48 18.40
N SER A 248 -1.69 0.45 17.07
CA SER A 248 -0.67 -0.23 16.26
C SER A 248 0.05 0.73 15.33
N GLY A 249 1.12 0.29 14.69
CA GLY A 249 1.78 1.06 13.64
C GLY A 249 0.85 1.28 12.46
N ILE A 250 0.56 0.20 11.73
CA ILE A 250 -0.47 0.15 10.69
C ILE A 250 -1.60 -0.76 11.16
N GLY A 251 -2.81 -0.23 11.25
CA GLY A 251 -3.99 -0.99 11.63
C GLY A 251 -5.11 -0.77 10.64
N ILE A 252 -5.52 -1.84 9.95
CA ILE A 252 -6.54 -1.77 8.92
C ILE A 252 -7.77 -2.57 9.31
N GLY A 253 -8.90 -1.89 9.48
CA GLY A 253 -10.20 -2.53 9.58
C GLY A 253 -10.69 -3.04 8.24
N LEU A 254 -11.25 -4.25 8.22
CA LEU A 254 -11.78 -4.92 7.05
C LEU A 254 -13.28 -5.21 7.21
N GLY A 255 -13.96 -5.49 6.09
CA GLY A 255 -15.27 -6.15 6.10
C GLY A 255 -16.35 -5.52 5.23
N ALA A 256 -16.11 -4.34 4.63
CA ALA A 256 -17.10 -3.64 3.81
C ALA A 256 -17.36 -4.35 2.48
N MET A 257 -16.39 -5.09 1.96
CA MET A 257 -16.52 -5.89 0.74
C MET A 257 -15.85 -7.26 0.89
N GLN A 258 -16.30 -8.23 0.09
CA GLN A 258 -15.64 -9.54 0.03
C GLN A 258 -14.19 -9.42 -0.47
N ASP A 259 -13.98 -8.55 -1.45
CA ASP A 259 -12.67 -8.24 -2.01
C ASP A 259 -12.31 -6.80 -1.61
N GLU A 260 -11.34 -6.65 -0.70
CA GLU A 260 -10.82 -5.36 -0.22
C GLU A 260 -9.34 -5.24 -0.59
N PRO A 261 -9.03 -5.04 -1.89
CA PRO A 261 -7.65 -5.10 -2.35
C PRO A 261 -6.80 -3.96 -1.79
N LEU A 262 -5.76 -4.34 -1.05
CA LEU A 262 -4.80 -3.44 -0.43
C LEU A 262 -3.39 -4.03 -0.54
N ILE A 263 -2.43 -3.21 -0.94
CA ILE A 263 -1.01 -3.55 -0.90
C ILE A 263 -0.31 -2.71 0.15
N VAL A 264 0.32 -3.38 1.12
CA VAL A 264 1.21 -2.77 2.11
C VAL A 264 2.62 -3.28 1.86
N ALA A 265 3.53 -2.43 1.37
CA ALA A 265 4.84 -2.90 0.95
C ALA A 265 6.00 -2.01 1.41
N ARG A 266 7.15 -2.64 1.69
CA ARG A 266 8.41 -1.97 2.07
C ARG A 266 8.23 -1.05 3.28
N THR A 267 7.51 -1.53 4.29
CA THR A 267 7.21 -0.73 5.49
C THR A 267 8.10 -1.10 6.66
N ILE A 268 8.33 -0.14 7.55
CA ILE A 268 9.04 -0.39 8.80
C ILE A 268 8.16 0.06 9.96
N ASN A 269 7.82 -0.85 10.87
CA ASN A 269 6.87 -0.60 11.95
C ASN A 269 7.49 -0.97 13.29
N ARG A 270 7.69 0.02 14.15
CA ARG A 270 8.46 -0.14 15.39
C ARG A 270 7.70 0.32 16.61
N ASN A 271 8.04 -0.31 17.75
CA ASN A 271 7.73 0.17 19.09
C ASN A 271 6.24 0.49 19.34
N SER A 272 5.34 -0.09 18.54
CA SER A 272 3.91 0.18 18.67
C SER A 272 3.31 -0.70 19.76
N LYS A 273 2.38 -0.13 20.54
CA LYS A 273 1.81 -0.78 21.73
C LYS A 273 1.28 -2.18 21.44
N ASN A 274 0.50 -2.32 20.36
CA ASN A 274 -0.12 -3.58 19.98
C ASN A 274 0.60 -4.27 18.82
N PHE A 275 0.33 -3.89 17.57
CA PHE A 275 0.92 -4.55 16.41
C PHE A 275 1.85 -3.61 15.64
N GLY A 276 2.87 -4.15 14.97
CA GLY A 276 3.53 -3.41 13.89
C GLY A 276 2.56 -3.20 12.73
N ILE A 277 1.95 -4.29 12.24
CA ILE A 277 0.86 -4.27 11.26
C ILE A 277 -0.24 -5.22 11.71
N PHE A 278 -1.51 -4.83 11.59
CA PHE A 278 -2.62 -5.79 11.67
C PHE A 278 -3.76 -5.49 10.67
N PHE A 279 -4.50 -6.56 10.34
CA PHE A 279 -5.74 -6.50 9.58
C PHE A 279 -6.86 -7.14 10.38
N GLU A 280 -7.86 -6.37 10.76
CA GLU A 280 -8.93 -6.84 11.65
C GLU A 280 -10.27 -6.83 10.95
N GLN A 281 -11.01 -7.93 11.06
CA GLN A 281 -12.42 -7.95 10.71
C GLN A 281 -13.20 -7.00 11.64
N GLN A 282 -13.70 -5.89 11.10
CA GLN A 282 -14.49 -4.95 11.89
C GLN A 282 -15.90 -5.52 12.11
N ARG A 283 -16.24 -5.76 13.37
CA ARG A 283 -17.64 -5.89 13.79
C ARG A 283 -17.97 -4.68 14.65
N LEU A 284 -18.40 -3.60 14.02
CA LEU A 284 -19.10 -2.55 14.77
C LEU A 284 -20.31 -3.21 15.43
N SER A 285 -20.50 -2.94 16.71
CA SER A 285 -21.67 -3.31 17.52
C SER A 285 -22.97 -3.18 16.73
N GLY A 286 -23.50 -4.29 16.22
CA GLY A 286 -24.58 -4.37 15.22
C GLY A 286 -24.41 -5.64 14.36
N PRO A 287 -25.23 -5.89 13.31
CA PRO A 287 -24.92 -6.95 12.36
C PRO A 287 -23.61 -6.53 11.67
N GLY A 288 -22.48 -6.99 12.22
CA GLY A 288 -21.15 -6.54 11.86
C GLY A 288 -20.91 -6.65 10.35
N GLN A 289 -19.89 -5.93 9.86
CA GLN A 289 -19.59 -5.92 8.44
C GLN A 289 -19.56 -7.36 7.89
N PRO A 290 -20.40 -7.67 6.88
CA PRO A 290 -20.86 -9.04 6.65
C PRO A 290 -19.82 -9.92 5.97
N TYR A 291 -18.77 -9.32 5.40
CA TYR A 291 -17.79 -10.03 4.60
C TYR A 291 -16.55 -10.34 5.41
N VAL A 292 -16.05 -11.58 5.29
CA VAL A 292 -14.68 -11.91 5.71
C VAL A 292 -13.77 -11.55 4.54
N SER A 293 -13.22 -10.34 4.56
CA SER A 293 -12.56 -9.74 3.39
C SER A 293 -11.26 -10.44 3.00
N ARG A 294 -10.94 -10.40 1.71
CA ARG A 294 -9.71 -10.97 1.12
C ARG A 294 -9.02 -10.00 0.16
N GLN A 295 -7.89 -10.46 -0.40
CA GLN A 295 -7.04 -9.76 -1.37
C GLN A 295 -6.11 -8.68 -0.78
N ILE A 296 -5.65 -8.91 0.45
CA ILE A 296 -4.63 -8.08 1.08
C ILE A 296 -3.26 -8.72 0.86
N ILE A 297 -2.30 -7.91 0.40
CA ILE A 297 -0.91 -8.32 0.20
C ILE A 297 -0.01 -7.45 1.06
N VAL A 298 0.86 -8.10 1.84
CA VAL A 298 1.94 -7.47 2.57
C VAL A 298 3.27 -7.99 2.05
N SER A 299 4.18 -7.09 1.65
CA SER A 299 5.52 -7.48 1.21
C SER A 299 6.62 -6.65 1.84
N ASP A 300 7.78 -7.25 2.08
CA ASP A 300 9.00 -6.53 2.46
C ASP A 300 8.84 -5.68 3.73
N ALA A 301 8.04 -6.14 4.69
CA ALA A 301 7.76 -5.43 5.93
C ALA A 301 8.77 -5.81 7.03
N VAL A 302 9.21 -4.83 7.82
CA VAL A 302 9.99 -5.05 9.04
C VAL A 302 9.16 -4.60 10.24
N CYS A 303 8.86 -5.52 11.16
CA CYS A 303 8.16 -5.22 12.40
C CYS A 303 8.99 -5.67 13.60
N THR A 304 9.40 -4.72 14.43
CA THR A 304 10.28 -4.97 15.59
C THR A 304 9.94 -4.09 16.79
N GLY A 305 10.15 -4.59 18.01
CA GLY A 305 9.86 -3.85 19.25
C GLY A 305 8.38 -3.60 19.53
N ASN A 306 7.47 -4.11 18.69
CA ASN A 306 6.03 -3.95 18.89
C ASN A 306 5.51 -4.97 19.91
N GLY A 307 4.28 -4.81 20.41
CA GLY A 307 3.62 -5.88 21.16
C GLY A 307 3.63 -7.21 20.38
N HIS A 308 3.14 -7.19 19.14
CA HIS A 308 3.16 -8.25 18.17
C HIS A 308 3.73 -7.70 16.85
N GLY A 309 4.52 -8.47 16.11
CA GLY A 309 5.06 -7.98 14.83
C GLY A 309 3.98 -7.80 13.77
N PHE A 310 3.18 -8.85 13.58
CA PHE A 310 2.11 -8.91 12.58
C PHE A 310 0.85 -9.58 13.13
N GLY A 311 -0.32 -9.07 12.77
CA GLY A 311 -1.62 -9.63 13.13
C GLY A 311 -2.49 -9.89 11.91
N ASP A 312 -2.78 -11.16 11.63
CA ASP A 312 -4.02 -11.52 10.92
C ASP A 312 -5.12 -11.66 11.96
N CYS A 313 -6.00 -10.66 12.02
CA CYS A 313 -7.06 -10.53 13.02
C CYS A 313 -8.44 -10.77 12.38
N GLY A 314 -8.52 -11.69 11.41
CA GLY A 314 -9.77 -12.13 10.79
C GLY A 314 -9.88 -11.86 9.29
N ALA A 315 -8.76 -11.66 8.59
CA ALA A 315 -8.76 -11.59 7.12
C ALA A 315 -8.85 -13.00 6.51
N SER A 316 -9.32 -13.08 5.26
CA SER A 316 -9.29 -14.30 4.45
C SER A 316 -8.27 -14.15 3.33
N GLY A 317 -7.41 -15.14 3.10
CA GLY A 317 -6.51 -15.13 1.94
C GLY A 317 -5.48 -13.98 1.92
N LEU A 318 -5.05 -13.53 3.10
CA LEU A 318 -3.93 -12.60 3.26
C LEU A 318 -2.63 -13.25 2.75
N VAL A 319 -1.86 -12.50 1.95
CA VAL A 319 -0.53 -12.93 1.49
C VAL A 319 0.54 -12.08 2.17
N VAL A 320 1.46 -12.72 2.88
CA VAL A 320 2.64 -12.06 3.48
C VAL A 320 3.90 -12.64 2.85
N VAL A 321 4.75 -11.80 2.26
CA VAL A 321 5.97 -12.22 1.56
C VAL A 321 7.17 -11.40 2.03
N ASN A 322 8.31 -12.06 2.26
CA ASN A 322 9.59 -11.40 2.53
C ASN A 322 9.57 -10.43 3.75
N GLY A 323 8.79 -10.76 4.80
CA GLY A 323 8.70 -9.96 6.02
C GLY A 323 9.68 -10.43 7.11
N GLN A 324 10.14 -9.48 7.94
CA GLN A 324 10.93 -9.72 9.15
C GLN A 324 10.12 -9.31 10.38
N PHE A 325 9.82 -10.28 11.24
CA PHE A 325 8.98 -10.09 12.43
C PHE A 325 9.74 -10.56 13.68
N ASN A 326 10.72 -9.76 14.11
CA ASN A 326 11.69 -10.11 15.16
C ASN A 326 11.60 -9.14 16.35
N ASP A 327 12.11 -9.56 17.50
CA ASP A 327 12.27 -8.72 18.70
C ASP A 327 10.99 -7.98 19.13
N ASN A 328 9.82 -8.57 18.86
CA ASN A 328 8.53 -8.09 19.34
C ASN A 328 8.28 -8.66 20.74
N LEU A 329 7.58 -7.90 21.59
CA LEU A 329 7.45 -8.15 23.02
C LEU A 329 6.62 -9.40 23.36
N LYS A 330 5.71 -9.83 22.47
CA LYS A 330 4.84 -11.00 22.66
C LYS A 330 5.11 -12.08 21.60
N THR A 331 4.78 -11.83 20.33
CA THR A 331 5.07 -12.77 19.21
C THR A 331 5.41 -12.03 17.93
N GLY A 332 6.21 -12.66 17.06
CA GLY A 332 6.50 -12.13 15.72
C GLY A 332 5.23 -12.06 14.85
N ILE A 333 4.49 -13.16 14.76
CA ILE A 333 3.24 -13.24 13.97
C ILE A 333 2.14 -13.81 14.87
N SER A 334 0.98 -13.17 14.85
CA SER A 334 -0.25 -13.60 15.50
C SER A 334 -1.34 -13.80 14.45
N ILE A 335 -2.02 -14.93 14.50
CA ILE A 335 -3.18 -15.23 13.67
C ILE A 335 -4.31 -15.58 14.63
N ASP A 336 -5.31 -14.70 14.73
CA ASP A 336 -6.43 -14.82 15.66
C ASP A 336 -7.70 -14.16 15.07
N ALA A 337 -8.85 -14.36 15.69
CA ALA A 337 -10.16 -13.91 15.21
C ALA A 337 -10.47 -12.41 15.46
N GLY A 338 -9.50 -11.59 15.90
CA GLY A 338 -9.72 -10.15 16.12
C GLY A 338 -8.94 -9.57 17.32
N THR A 339 -8.81 -8.24 17.38
CA THR A 339 -8.37 -7.50 18.57
C THR A 339 -9.55 -7.00 19.41
N LEU A 340 -10.74 -6.91 18.80
CA LEU A 340 -12.01 -6.62 19.45
C LEU A 340 -12.67 -7.95 19.91
N ALA A 341 -12.40 -8.32 21.17
CA ALA A 341 -13.00 -9.38 21.98
C ALA A 341 -13.87 -10.45 21.27
N ASN A 342 -13.33 -11.66 21.15
CA ASN A 342 -14.02 -12.97 21.20
C ASN A 342 -15.48 -13.01 20.69
N ASN A 343 -15.70 -13.30 19.40
CA ASN A 343 -17.05 -13.44 18.85
C ASN A 343 -17.34 -14.74 18.08
N GLY A 344 -16.67 -15.86 18.46
CA GLY A 344 -17.18 -17.22 18.20
C GLY A 344 -17.23 -17.71 16.74
N ILE A 345 -16.73 -16.95 15.78
CA ILE A 345 -16.66 -17.33 14.35
C ILE A 345 -15.20 -17.26 13.90
N ALA A 346 -14.34 -18.02 14.56
CA ALA A 346 -12.98 -18.25 14.09
C ALA A 346 -13.02 -19.09 12.79
N PRO A 347 -12.19 -18.80 11.78
CA PRO A 347 -11.63 -19.87 10.99
C PRO A 347 -10.88 -20.78 11.97
N ARG A 348 -11.46 -21.93 12.30
CA ARG A 348 -10.73 -22.94 13.07
C ARG A 348 -9.52 -23.36 12.23
N PRO A 349 -8.31 -23.48 12.82
CA PRO A 349 -7.20 -24.11 12.12
C PRO A 349 -7.67 -25.47 11.59
N GLY A 350 -7.51 -25.68 10.28
CA GLY A 350 -7.71 -26.95 9.55
C GLY A 350 -8.72 -27.95 10.12
N LYS A 351 -9.90 -28.02 9.51
CA LYS A 351 -10.57 -29.31 9.26
C LYS A 351 -10.79 -29.49 7.78
#